data_AF-A0A7Y4JQG6-F1
#
_entry.id   AF-A0A7Y4JQG6-F1
#
_cell.length_a   1.000
_cell.length_b   1.000
_cell.length_c   1.000
_cell.angle_alpha   90.00
_cell.angle_beta   90.00
_cell.angle_gamma   90.00
#
_symmetry.space_group_name_H-M   'P 1'
#
loop_
_entity.id
_entity.type
_entity.pdbx_description
1 polymer ?
#
loop_
_entity_poly.entity_id
_entity_poly.type
_entity_poly.pdbx_seq_one_letter_code
_entity_poly.pdbx_strand_id
1 'polypeptide(L)'
;MLCGPMATITVDLSTVPISYSPGPEVKHGDTVVFSMGSYPASYTATVTFPDGNCLSVSASNPYPYQLGGSNALATSPLTVSLLAPRKIYGFDAVIDDGTRDRGTDPRGPQERDRKNGGIDVTSDPPEDPAPATR
;
A
#
# COMPACT_ATOMS: atom_id res chain seq x y z
N MET A 1 23.46 -11.44 11.74
CA MET A 1 22.54 -10.43 11.16
C MET A 1 21.71 -11.14 10.09
N LEU A 2 20.75 -11.95 10.50
CA LEU A 2 19.86 -12.65 9.55
C LEU A 2 18.54 -11.90 9.59
N CYS A 3 18.36 -10.95 8.66
CA CYS A 3 17.04 -10.42 8.37
C CYS A 3 16.12 -11.63 8.08
N GLY A 4 15.02 -11.74 8.82
CA GLY A 4 14.03 -12.78 8.58
C GLY A 4 13.51 -12.78 7.14
N PRO A 5 12.80 -13.82 6.70
CA PRO A 5 12.25 -13.88 5.35
C PRO A 5 11.34 -12.67 5.11
N MET A 6 11.74 -11.77 4.21
CA MET A 6 10.90 -10.68 3.72
C MET A 6 9.72 -11.29 2.98
N ALA A 7 8.51 -11.05 3.47
CA ALA A 7 7.27 -11.34 2.78
C ALA A 7 6.88 -10.19 1.85
N THR A 8 6.05 -10.53 0.88
CA THR A 8 5.43 -9.56 -0.03
C THR A 8 3.94 -9.60 0.16
N ILE A 9 3.37 -8.45 0.48
CA ILE A 9 1.94 -8.27 0.69
C ILE A 9 1.39 -7.53 -0.52
N THR A 10 0.39 -8.16 -1.14
CA THR A 10 -0.33 -7.58 -2.26
C THR A 10 -1.64 -7.00 -1.74
N VAL A 11 -1.84 -5.71 -2.01
CA VAL A 11 -3.05 -4.95 -1.69
C VAL A 11 -3.83 -4.76 -2.98
N ASP A 12 -4.91 -5.52 -3.13
CA ASP A 12 -5.77 -5.44 -4.31
C ASP A 12 -6.84 -4.37 -4.13
N LEU A 13 -6.70 -3.28 -4.88
CA LEU A 13 -7.63 -2.17 -4.86
C LEU A 13 -8.90 -2.45 -5.67
N SER A 14 -8.97 -3.52 -6.47
CA SER A 14 -10.15 -3.82 -7.31
C SER A 14 -11.32 -4.41 -6.52
N THR A 15 -11.05 -4.97 -5.36
CA THR A 15 -12.05 -5.59 -4.49
C THR A 15 -12.74 -4.60 -3.55
N VAL A 16 -13.96 -4.93 -3.10
CA VAL A 16 -14.71 -4.16 -2.09
C VAL A 16 -15.30 -5.16 -1.08
N PRO A 17 -14.78 -5.21 0.18
CA PRO A 17 -13.65 -4.43 0.72
C PRO A 17 -12.30 -4.76 0.06
N ILE A 18 -11.27 -3.92 0.29
CA ILE A 18 -9.90 -4.15 -0.20
C ILE A 18 -9.40 -5.52 0.29
N SER A 19 -8.81 -6.29 -0.61
CA SER A 19 -8.24 -7.59 -0.31
C SER A 19 -6.74 -7.51 -0.09
N TYR A 20 -6.27 -8.27 0.89
CA TYR A 20 -4.86 -8.36 1.24
C TYR A 20 -4.42 -9.82 1.09
N SER A 21 -3.25 -10.04 0.52
CA SER A 21 -2.68 -11.38 0.40
C SER A 21 -1.19 -11.34 0.74
N PRO A 22 -0.72 -12.11 1.73
CA PRO A 22 -1.47 -13.06 2.58
C PRO A 22 -2.37 -12.41 3.65
N GLY A 23 -2.16 -11.14 3.99
CA GLY A 23 -2.94 -10.40 4.99
C GLY A 23 -2.46 -8.94 5.10
N PRO A 24 -3.15 -8.09 5.87
CA PRO A 24 -2.79 -6.68 6.04
C PRO A 24 -1.61 -6.45 7.00
N GLU A 25 -1.20 -7.49 7.72
CA GLU A 25 -0.11 -7.48 8.70
C GLU A 25 1.25 -7.50 8.00
N VAL A 26 2.01 -6.42 8.14
CA VAL A 26 3.38 -6.28 7.61
C VAL A 26 4.37 -6.14 8.77
N LYS A 27 5.63 -6.49 8.52
CA LYS A 27 6.75 -6.22 9.41
C LYS A 27 7.69 -5.17 8.81
N HIS A 28 8.57 -4.63 9.63
CA HIS A 28 9.64 -3.76 9.15
C HIS A 28 10.54 -4.50 8.17
N GLY A 29 10.74 -3.91 6.99
CA GLY A 29 11.48 -4.54 5.89
C GLY A 29 10.62 -5.43 4.98
N ASP A 30 9.35 -5.69 5.28
CA ASP A 30 8.45 -6.34 4.33
C ASP A 30 8.24 -5.47 3.09
N THR A 31 7.71 -6.09 2.04
CA THR A 31 7.36 -5.40 0.80
C THR A 31 5.86 -5.34 0.62
N VAL A 32 5.36 -4.18 0.24
CA VAL A 32 3.96 -3.92 -0.06
C VAL A 32 3.83 -3.57 -1.54
N VAL A 33 2.91 -4.23 -2.21
CA VAL A 33 2.60 -4.02 -3.63
C VAL A 33 1.13 -3.66 -3.71
N PHE A 34 0.84 -2.44 -4.15
CA PHE A 34 -0.54 -2.07 -4.49
C PHE A 34 -0.83 -2.53 -5.91
N SER A 35 -2.01 -3.10 -6.13
CA SER A 35 -2.46 -3.60 -7.43
C SER A 35 -3.84 -3.05 -7.77
N MET A 36 -4.00 -2.68 -9.03
CA MET A 36 -5.28 -2.33 -9.64
C MET A 36 -6.09 -3.58 -10.02
N GLY A 37 -5.52 -4.78 -9.91
CA GLY A 37 -6.23 -6.05 -10.03
C GLY A 37 -7.03 -6.17 -11.32
N SER A 38 -8.36 -6.24 -11.18
CA SER A 38 -9.32 -6.37 -12.29
C SER A 38 -9.72 -5.04 -12.95
N TYR A 39 -9.20 -3.90 -12.49
CA TYR A 39 -9.49 -2.61 -13.14
C TYR A 39 -8.87 -2.54 -14.54
N PRO A 40 -9.52 -1.83 -15.49
CA PRO A 40 -8.96 -1.59 -16.80
C PRO A 40 -7.64 -0.83 -16.72
N ALA A 41 -6.73 -1.09 -17.67
CA ALA A 41 -5.45 -0.38 -17.75
C ALA A 41 -5.58 1.15 -17.92
N SER A 42 -6.72 1.63 -18.42
CA SER A 42 -7.02 3.06 -18.54
C SER A 42 -7.31 3.74 -17.19
N TYR A 43 -7.60 2.98 -16.15
CA TYR A 43 -7.92 3.53 -14.83
C TYR A 43 -6.60 3.88 -14.13
N THR A 44 -6.61 4.96 -13.38
CA THR A 44 -5.50 5.34 -12.51
C THR A 44 -5.92 5.24 -11.05
N ALA A 45 -4.98 5.05 -10.14
CA ALA A 45 -5.24 5.20 -8.71
C ALA A 45 -4.13 5.98 -8.04
N THR A 46 -4.50 6.78 -7.04
CA THR A 46 -3.58 7.52 -6.19
C THR A 46 -3.76 7.06 -4.75
N VAL A 47 -2.71 6.50 -4.15
CA VAL A 47 -2.71 6.03 -2.77
C VAL A 47 -1.98 7.03 -1.88
N THR A 48 -2.67 7.48 -0.83
CA THR A 48 -2.21 8.47 0.15
C THR A 48 -2.37 7.95 1.56
N PHE A 49 -1.46 8.33 2.46
CA PHE A 49 -1.49 7.99 3.87
C PHE A 49 -1.69 9.28 4.69
N PRO A 50 -2.93 9.61 5.11
CA PRO A 50 -3.21 10.87 5.81
C PRO A 50 -2.53 10.94 7.19
N ASP A 51 -2.43 9.82 7.89
CA ASP A 51 -1.88 9.73 9.26
C ASP A 51 -0.37 9.43 9.29
N GLY A 52 0.33 9.66 8.17
CA GLY A 52 1.74 9.36 7.98
C GLY A 52 1.98 8.03 7.27
N ASN A 53 3.10 7.91 6.55
CA ASN A 53 3.41 6.76 5.70
C ASN A 53 4.37 5.78 6.42
N CYS A 54 4.11 4.47 6.31
CA CYS A 54 5.00 3.42 6.81
C CYS A 54 6.01 2.93 5.76
N LEU A 55 5.83 3.29 4.49
CA LEU A 55 6.62 2.79 3.38
C LEU A 55 7.81 3.71 3.07
N SER A 56 8.92 3.13 2.65
CA SER A 56 10.09 3.87 2.18
C SER A 56 9.77 4.60 0.88
N VAL A 57 9.86 5.93 0.93
CA VAL A 57 9.75 6.80 -0.23
C VAL A 57 11.14 6.97 -0.85
N SER A 58 11.24 6.79 -2.16
CA SER A 58 12.49 6.96 -2.90
C SER A 58 12.24 7.62 -4.25
N ALA A 59 13.31 8.01 -4.95
CA ALA A 59 13.19 8.57 -6.30
C ALA A 59 12.50 7.61 -7.29
N SER A 60 12.62 6.30 -7.06
CA SER A 60 11.97 5.26 -7.87
C SER A 60 10.53 4.99 -7.44
N ASN A 61 10.15 5.35 -6.21
CA ASN A 61 8.82 5.16 -5.64
C ASN A 61 8.39 6.44 -4.90
N PRO A 62 8.08 7.52 -5.63
CA PRO A 62 7.68 8.79 -5.03
C PRO A 62 6.29 8.66 -4.38
N TYR A 63 6.09 9.39 -3.28
CA TYR A 63 4.80 9.55 -2.62
C TYR A 63 4.13 10.85 -3.13
N PRO A 64 2.81 10.86 -3.44
CA PRO A 64 1.85 9.75 -3.31
C PRO A 64 2.02 8.67 -4.38
N TYR A 65 1.64 7.44 -4.06
CA TYR A 65 1.85 6.29 -4.95
C TYR A 65 0.78 6.28 -6.04
N GLN A 66 1.22 6.26 -7.30
CA GLN A 66 0.33 6.28 -8.46
C GLN A 66 0.38 4.94 -9.21
N LEU A 67 -0.80 4.46 -9.62
CA LEU A 67 -0.99 3.22 -10.36
C LEU A 67 -1.82 3.48 -11.62
N GLY A 68 -1.66 2.61 -12.62
CA GLY A 68 -2.48 2.54 -13.83
C GLY A 68 -2.29 3.69 -14.83
N GLY A 69 -3.17 3.76 -15.84
CA GLY A 69 -3.03 4.64 -17.00
C GLY A 69 -1.83 4.27 -17.87
N SER A 70 -1.01 5.26 -18.24
CA SER A 70 0.28 5.02 -18.92
C SER A 70 1.36 4.40 -18.02
N ASN A 71 1.06 4.19 -16.73
CA ASN A 71 1.95 3.57 -15.75
C ASN A 71 1.58 2.10 -15.52
N ALA A 72 2.30 1.43 -14.62
CA ALA A 72 2.03 0.04 -14.26
C ALA A 72 0.72 -0.11 -13.46
N LEU A 73 -0.01 -1.21 -13.71
CA LEU A 73 -1.20 -1.59 -12.95
C LEU A 73 -0.89 -2.03 -11.51
N ALA A 74 0.38 -2.18 -11.17
CA ALA A 74 0.86 -2.42 -9.81
C ALA A 74 2.02 -1.47 -9.51
N THR A 75 2.18 -1.08 -8.25
CA THR A 75 3.40 -0.38 -7.82
C THR A 75 4.59 -1.32 -7.88
N SER A 76 5.78 -0.76 -8.07
CA SER A 76 7.00 -1.49 -7.70
C SER A 76 6.94 -1.87 -6.21
N PRO A 77 7.64 -2.94 -5.77
CA PRO A 77 7.65 -3.34 -4.37
C PRO A 77 8.09 -2.19 -3.47
N LEU A 78 7.21 -1.79 -2.55
CA LEU A 78 7.45 -0.72 -1.58
C LEU A 78 7.89 -1.34 -0.27
N THR A 79 9.11 -1.07 0.17
CA THR A 79 9.60 -1.63 1.43
C THR A 79 9.00 -0.86 2.61
N VAL A 80 8.57 -1.57 3.65
CA VAL A 80 8.16 -0.98 4.93
C VAL A 80 9.41 -0.43 5.62
N SER A 81 9.39 0.87 5.90
CA SER A 81 10.52 1.57 6.51
C SER A 81 10.83 1.01 7.89
N LEU A 82 12.11 0.70 8.15
CA LEU A 82 12.60 0.23 9.46
C LEU A 82 12.40 1.25 10.59
N LEU A 83 12.13 2.52 10.24
CA LEU A 83 11.91 3.61 11.19
C LEU A 83 10.43 3.93 11.39
N ALA A 84 9.51 3.22 10.73
CA ALA A 84 8.07 3.46 10.87
C ALA A 84 7.59 3.08 12.29
N PRO A 85 6.88 3.96 13.02
CA PRO A 85 6.22 3.59 14.27
C PRO A 85 5.29 2.38 14.13
N ARG A 86 5.22 1.52 15.15
CA ARG A 86 4.26 0.41 15.15
C ARG A 86 2.85 0.92 15.36
N LYS A 87 2.02 0.86 14.32
CA LYS A 87 0.60 1.21 14.36
C LYS A 87 -0.11 0.70 13.10
N ILE A 88 -1.42 0.86 13.07
CA ILE A 88 -2.21 0.74 11.85
C ILE A 88 -2.04 2.02 11.04
N TYR A 89 -1.58 1.86 9.80
CA TYR A 89 -1.44 2.91 8.82
C TYR A 89 -2.63 2.89 7.88
N GLY A 90 -3.61 3.75 8.17
CA GLY A 90 -4.72 4.01 7.25
C GLY A 90 -4.19 4.63 5.96
N PHE A 91 -4.70 4.15 4.83
CA PHE A 91 -4.48 4.76 3.53
C PHE A 91 -5.81 4.98 2.82
N ASP A 92 -5.84 6.04 2.02
CA ASP A 92 -6.90 6.34 1.07
C ASP A 92 -6.37 6.09 -0.34
N ALA A 93 -7.11 5.31 -1.13
CA ALA A 93 -6.86 5.12 -2.54
C ALA A 93 -8.00 5.78 -3.33
N VAL A 94 -7.65 6.73 -4.18
CA VAL A 94 -8.59 7.39 -5.07
C VAL A 94 -8.40 6.83 -6.47
N ILE A 95 -9.41 6.11 -6.96
CA ILE A 95 -9.43 5.53 -8.30
C ILE A 95 -10.08 6.52 -9.28
N ASP A 96 -9.47 6.70 -10.43
CA ASP A 96 -9.97 7.55 -11.50
C ASP A 96 -10.08 6.72 -12.78
N ASP A 97 -11.26 6.68 -13.38
CA ASP A 97 -11.53 5.86 -14.56
C ASP A 97 -11.15 6.55 -15.88
N GLY A 98 -10.55 7.74 -15.82
CA GLY A 98 -10.13 8.52 -16.99
C GLY A 98 -11.26 9.19 -17.76
N THR A 99 -12.53 8.98 -17.38
CA THR A 99 -13.68 9.67 -17.99
C THR A 99 -13.98 11.03 -17.36
N ARG A 100 -13.29 11.37 -16.27
CA ARG A 100 -13.44 12.66 -15.59
C ARG A 100 -12.51 13.69 -16.21
N ASP A 101 -13.09 14.63 -16.96
CA ASP A 101 -12.42 15.89 -17.25
C ASP A 101 -12.01 16.55 -15.92
N ARG A 102 -10.69 16.71 -15.71
CA ARG A 102 -10.12 17.52 -14.61
C ARG A 102 -10.61 18.96 -14.76
N GLY A 103 -11.81 19.27 -14.28
CA GLY A 103 -12.30 20.65 -14.25
C GLY A 103 -13.82 20.86 -14.32
N THR A 104 -14.64 19.83 -14.59
CA THR A 104 -16.08 20.04 -14.85
C THR A 104 -17.05 19.38 -13.88
N ASP A 105 -16.59 18.49 -12.98
CA ASP A 105 -17.48 17.89 -11.97
C ASP A 105 -17.25 18.50 -10.57
N PRO A 106 -18.18 19.35 -10.05
CA PRO A 106 -18.06 19.98 -8.75
C PRO A 106 -18.22 19.00 -7.56
N ARG A 107 -18.42 17.69 -7.80
CA ARG A 107 -18.64 16.70 -6.73
C ARG A 107 -17.38 15.95 -6.31
N GLY A 108 -16.24 16.18 -6.97
CA GLY A 108 -15.00 15.46 -6.69
C GLY A 108 -15.13 13.94 -6.95
N PRO A 109 -14.08 13.15 -6.67
CA PRO A 109 -14.17 11.68 -6.75
C PRO A 109 -15.30 11.19 -5.84
N GLN A 110 -16.21 10.38 -6.37
CA GLN A 110 -17.37 9.90 -5.64
C GLN A 110 -16.92 8.95 -4.52
N GLU A 111 -17.73 8.74 -3.49
CA GLU A 111 -17.40 7.81 -2.39
C GLU A 111 -17.10 6.39 -2.88
N ARG A 112 -17.57 5.98 -4.07
CA ARG A 112 -17.25 4.68 -4.67
C ARG A 112 -15.83 4.56 -5.19
N ASP A 113 -15.21 5.69 -5.52
CA ASP A 113 -13.85 5.79 -6.04
C ASP A 113 -12.80 5.89 -4.93
N ARG A 114 -13.24 6.29 -3.73
CA ARG A 114 -12.41 6.38 -2.54
C ARG A 114 -12.46 5.06 -1.80
N LYS A 115 -11.31 4.41 -1.68
CA LYS A 115 -11.16 3.18 -0.92
C LYS A 115 -10.25 3.42 0.26
N ASN A 116 -10.74 3.07 1.44
CA ASN A 116 -9.98 3.21 2.68
C ASN A 116 -9.45 1.82 3.04
N GLY A 117 -8.15 1.70 3.24
CA GLY A 117 -7.49 0.49 3.70
C GLY A 117 -6.58 0.76 4.88
N GLY A 118 -6.07 -0.31 5.48
CA GLY A 118 -5.08 -0.23 6.56
C GLY A 118 -3.93 -1.19 6.31
N ILE A 119 -2.72 -0.75 6.65
CA ILE A 119 -1.54 -1.62 6.77
C ILE A 119 -1.21 -1.73 8.26
N ASP A 120 -1.19 -2.95 8.77
CA ASP A 120 -0.93 -3.19 10.18
C ASP A 120 0.56 -3.48 10.39
N VAL A 121 1.29 -2.50 10.94
CA VAL A 121 2.72 -2.62 11.24
C VAL A 121 2.88 -2.98 12.73
N THR A 122 2.45 -4.17 13.14
CA THR A 122 2.49 -4.57 14.57
C THR A 122 3.38 -5.77 14.87
N SER A 123 3.67 -6.62 13.88
CA SER A 123 4.52 -7.79 14.07
C SER A 123 5.99 -7.42 13.82
N ASP A 124 6.82 -7.40 14.86
CA ASP A 124 8.27 -7.48 14.64
C ASP A 124 8.63 -8.88 14.10
N PRO A 125 9.78 -9.06 13.42
CA PRO A 125 10.37 -10.39 13.30
C PRO A 125 10.46 -10.99 14.72
N PRO A 126 10.29 -12.32 14.90
CA PRO A 126 10.46 -12.91 16.21
C PRO A 126 11.81 -12.43 16.76
N GLU A 127 11.80 -11.80 17.93
CA GLU A 127 13.02 -11.68 18.72
C GLU A 127 13.53 -13.11 18.88
N ASP A 128 14.72 -13.37 18.34
CA ASP A 128 15.43 -14.64 18.46
C ASP A 128 15.26 -15.12 19.91
N PRO A 129 14.70 -16.32 20.17
CA PRO A 129 14.51 -16.77 21.53
C PRO A 129 15.88 -16.75 22.19
N ALA A 130 16.03 -15.87 23.19
CA ALA A 130 17.25 -15.65 23.94
C ALA A 130 17.99 -16.98 24.17
N PRO A 131 19.32 -17.03 23.97
CA PRO A 131 20.06 -18.28 24.05
C PRO A 131 19.75 -18.93 25.39
N ALA A 132 19.13 -20.11 25.34
CA ALA A 132 18.83 -20.93 26.49
C ALA A 132 20.17 -21.19 27.20
N THR A 133 20.42 -20.43 28.26
CA THR A 133 21.56 -20.64 29.14
C THR A 133 21.27 -21.92 29.91
N ARG A 134 21.99 -22.98 29.59
CA ARG A 134 22.11 -24.13 30.48
C ARG A 134 23.47 -24.79 30.37
#